data_AF-A0A928F368-F1
#
_entry.id   AF-A0A928F368-F1
#
_cell.length_a   1.000
_cell.length_b   1.000
_cell.length_c   1.000
_cell.angle_alpha   90.00
_cell.angle_beta   90.00
_cell.angle_gamma   90.00
#
_symmetry.space_group_name_H-M   'P 1'
#
loop_
_entity.id
_entity.type
_entity.pdbx_description
1 polymer ?
#
loop_
_entity_poly.entity_id
_entity_poly.type
_entity_poly.pdbx_seq_one_letter_code
_entity_poly.pdbx_strand_id
1 'polypeptide(L)'
;RIITYTVKSDKSSCAFTFLADTEFEQYQALERATATVFERVNFLQNEVLNEFKLGNTDGIPEFRTNFYKDMAKEVLPKSFYDLIQIAGLSHGTGVWNGNAKELVNQGIPVRNVIAYRDDVFNHIAKHMLRKGIANTGYAYKIMEDTRRGIYFRVGVSDEMKKQLKDIEVEDWFVDSIEKIQYLFPKAHGVTYVKLAATLMWYKIHYPKEFAEIML
;
A
#
# COMPACT_ATOMS: atom_id res chain seq x y z
N ARG A 1 -3.43 -18.76 -11.34
CA ARG A 1 -2.39 -19.20 -12.33
C ARG A 1 -1.75 -17.95 -12.91
N ILE A 2 -0.42 -17.82 -12.89
CA ILE A 2 0.30 -16.68 -13.49
C ILE A 2 0.97 -17.17 -14.76
N ILE A 3 0.71 -16.50 -15.89
CA ILE A 3 1.32 -16.80 -17.18
C ILE A 3 1.94 -15.53 -17.72
N THR A 4 3.26 -15.55 -17.97
CA THR A 4 3.98 -14.42 -18.56
C THR A 4 4.45 -14.77 -19.96
N TYR A 5 4.05 -13.97 -20.93
CA TYR A 5 4.52 -14.03 -22.31
C TYR A 5 5.49 -12.88 -22.56
N THR A 6 6.70 -13.19 -22.99
CA THR A 6 7.72 -12.17 -23.31
C THR A 6 7.91 -12.10 -24.81
N VAL A 7 7.62 -10.93 -25.39
CA VAL A 7 7.92 -10.59 -26.78
C VAL A 7 9.28 -9.88 -26.81
N LYS A 8 10.23 -10.42 -27.56
CA LYS A 8 11.59 -9.86 -27.67
C LYS A 8 11.82 -9.30 -29.08
N SER A 9 12.55 -8.20 -29.14
CA SER A 9 13.22 -7.67 -30.34
C SER A 9 14.72 -7.59 -30.09
N ASP A 10 15.49 -7.25 -31.12
CA ASP A 10 16.95 -7.12 -31.01
C ASP A 10 17.40 -6.04 -30.01
N LYS A 11 16.52 -5.09 -29.68
CA LYS A 11 16.84 -3.94 -28.80
C LYS A 11 16.10 -3.94 -27.46
N SER A 12 15.02 -4.73 -27.31
CA SER A 12 14.14 -4.62 -26.14
C SER A 12 13.28 -5.86 -25.95
N SER A 13 12.66 -5.98 -24.77
CA SER A 13 11.63 -6.98 -24.53
C SER A 13 10.44 -6.38 -23.80
N CYS A 14 9.23 -6.79 -24.18
CA CYS A 14 7.99 -6.49 -23.47
C CYS A 14 7.41 -7.79 -22.91
N ALA A 15 6.86 -7.74 -21.70
CA ALA A 15 6.22 -8.90 -21.08
C ALA A 15 4.75 -8.61 -20.78
N PHE A 16 3.88 -9.52 -21.18
CA PHE A 16 2.46 -9.54 -20.83
C PHE A 16 2.24 -10.61 -19.77
N THR A 17 1.81 -10.21 -18.58
CA THR A 17 1.52 -11.15 -17.49
C THR A 17 0.02 -11.25 -17.28
N PHE A 18 -0.52 -12.43 -17.51
CA PHE A 18 -1.90 -12.79 -17.22
C PHE A 18 -1.94 -13.43 -15.84
N LEU A 19 -2.66 -12.79 -14.93
CA LEU A 19 -2.94 -13.33 -13.61
C LEU A 19 -4.39 -13.78 -13.60
N ALA A 20 -4.62 -15.09 -13.48
CA ALA A 20 -5.94 -15.59 -13.15
C ALA A 20 -6.19 -15.31 -11.66
N ASP A 21 -7.18 -14.47 -11.42
CA ASP A 21 -7.62 -14.03 -10.10
C ASP A 21 -9.09 -14.41 -9.95
N THR A 22 -9.34 -15.39 -9.08
CA THR A 22 -10.67 -15.95 -8.84
C THR A 22 -11.60 -14.94 -8.19
N GLU A 23 -11.07 -13.89 -7.56
CA GLU A 23 -11.89 -12.85 -6.94
C GLU A 23 -12.67 -12.06 -8.00
N PHE A 24 -12.12 -11.90 -9.22
CA PHE A 24 -12.85 -11.25 -10.31
C PHE A 24 -14.13 -12.01 -10.72
N GLU A 25 -14.15 -13.33 -10.60
CA GLU A 25 -15.35 -14.12 -10.88
C GLU A 25 -16.45 -13.82 -9.86
N GLN A 26 -16.08 -13.66 -8.57
CA GLN A 26 -16.99 -13.28 -7.50
C GLN A 26 -17.51 -11.86 -7.70
N TYR A 27 -16.66 -10.92 -8.12
CA TYR A 27 -17.06 -9.53 -8.39
C TYR A 27 -18.10 -9.45 -9.52
N GLN A 28 -17.88 -10.18 -10.61
CA GLN A 28 -18.86 -10.26 -11.69
C GLN A 28 -20.16 -10.96 -11.25
N ALA A 29 -20.08 -11.92 -10.33
CA ALA A 29 -21.27 -12.55 -9.76
C ALA A 29 -22.09 -11.56 -8.93
N LEU A 30 -21.44 -10.69 -8.14
CA LEU A 30 -22.11 -9.60 -7.42
C LEU A 30 -22.81 -8.64 -8.38
N GLU A 31 -22.15 -8.23 -9.46
CA GLU A 31 -22.77 -7.35 -10.46
C GLU A 31 -24.03 -7.97 -11.07
N ARG A 32 -23.97 -9.27 -11.43
CA ARG A 32 -25.12 -9.99 -11.98
C ARG A 32 -26.25 -10.13 -10.96
N ALA A 33 -25.94 -10.47 -9.72
CA ALA A 33 -26.93 -10.69 -8.66
C ALA A 33 -27.67 -9.39 -8.26
N THR A 34 -26.97 -8.26 -8.32
CA THR A 34 -27.49 -6.95 -7.84
C THR A 34 -27.91 -6.01 -8.96
N ALA A 35 -27.62 -6.36 -10.22
CA ALA A 35 -27.73 -5.49 -11.39
C ALA A 35 -27.01 -4.12 -11.23
N THR A 36 -26.05 -4.04 -10.31
CA THR A 36 -25.25 -2.84 -10.04
C THR A 36 -23.83 -3.09 -10.50
N VAL A 37 -23.31 -2.23 -11.37
CA VAL A 37 -21.93 -2.35 -11.89
C VAL A 37 -20.93 -1.58 -11.01
N PHE A 38 -19.74 -2.14 -10.84
CA PHE A 38 -18.70 -1.63 -9.92
C PHE A 38 -18.30 -0.19 -10.26
N GLU A 39 -18.25 0.20 -11.53
CA GLU A 39 -17.86 1.55 -11.96
C GLU A 39 -18.87 2.63 -11.56
N ARG A 40 -20.13 2.25 -11.27
CA ARG A 40 -21.18 3.18 -10.85
C ARG A 40 -21.30 3.29 -9.33
N VAL A 41 -20.59 2.46 -8.58
CA VAL A 41 -20.63 2.47 -7.12
C VAL A 41 -19.93 3.72 -6.60
N ASN A 42 -20.67 4.54 -5.86
CA ASN A 42 -20.10 5.63 -5.08
C ASN A 42 -19.64 5.10 -3.71
N PHE A 43 -18.39 4.67 -3.63
CA PHE A 43 -17.80 4.12 -2.40
C PHE A 43 -17.26 5.20 -1.44
N LEU A 44 -17.22 6.47 -1.82
CA LEU A 44 -16.66 7.55 -0.99
C LEU A 44 -17.60 8.04 0.12
N GLN A 45 -18.49 7.15 0.59
CA GLN A 45 -19.49 7.46 1.60
C GLN A 45 -18.94 7.22 3.01
N ASN A 46 -19.42 8.00 3.99
CA ASN A 46 -18.97 7.87 5.38
C ASN A 46 -19.30 6.51 5.99
N GLU A 47 -20.43 5.91 5.62
CA GLU A 47 -20.81 4.57 6.07
C GLU A 47 -19.79 3.51 5.64
N VAL A 48 -19.30 3.57 4.40
CA VAL A 48 -18.24 2.69 3.88
C VAL A 48 -16.99 2.82 4.73
N LEU A 49 -16.50 4.05 4.94
CA LEU A 49 -15.31 4.29 5.77
C LEU A 49 -15.52 3.83 7.22
N ASN A 50 -16.73 3.96 7.75
CA ASN A 50 -17.04 3.56 9.14
C ASN A 50 -16.99 2.04 9.32
N GLU A 51 -17.42 1.24 8.35
CA GLU A 51 -17.29 -0.22 8.43
C GLU A 51 -15.83 -0.68 8.50
N PHE A 52 -14.93 -0.03 7.76
CA PHE A 52 -13.48 -0.27 7.88
C PHE A 52 -12.95 0.08 9.27
N LYS A 53 -13.35 1.23 9.83
CA LYS A 53 -12.95 1.65 11.19
C LYS A 53 -13.42 0.67 12.25
N LEU A 54 -14.63 0.14 12.11
CA LEU A 54 -15.21 -0.82 13.04
C LEU A 54 -14.62 -2.24 12.90
N GLY A 55 -13.83 -2.48 11.84
CA GLY A 55 -13.25 -3.79 11.56
C GLY A 55 -14.26 -4.79 10.99
N ASN A 56 -15.39 -4.32 10.46
CA ASN A 56 -16.46 -5.11 9.85
C ASN A 56 -16.09 -5.55 8.42
N THR A 57 -14.88 -6.06 8.24
CA THR A 57 -14.25 -6.29 6.93
C THR A 57 -14.26 -7.75 6.48
N ASP A 58 -15.05 -8.62 7.12
CA ASP A 58 -15.21 -10.00 6.67
C ASP A 58 -15.71 -10.06 5.22
N GLY A 59 -15.10 -10.93 4.41
CA GLY A 59 -15.37 -11.03 2.97
C GLY A 59 -14.70 -9.97 2.11
N ILE A 60 -14.03 -8.97 2.69
CA ILE A 60 -13.32 -7.92 1.95
C ILE A 60 -11.84 -8.33 1.78
N PRO A 61 -11.35 -8.61 0.55
CA PRO A 61 -9.96 -8.98 0.31
C PRO A 61 -8.98 -7.93 0.85
N GLU A 62 -7.80 -8.39 1.28
CA GLU A 62 -6.78 -7.63 2.04
C GLU A 62 -7.19 -7.16 3.45
N PHE A 63 -8.44 -6.74 3.62
CA PHE A 63 -8.95 -6.14 4.84
C PHE A 63 -9.62 -7.15 5.79
N ARG A 64 -9.94 -8.37 5.34
CA ARG A 64 -10.56 -9.43 6.16
C ARG A 64 -9.67 -10.01 7.26
N THR A 65 -8.36 -9.77 7.19
CA THR A 65 -7.39 -10.42 8.09
C THR A 65 -7.46 -9.86 9.51
N ASN A 66 -7.17 -10.70 10.51
CA ASN A 66 -7.02 -10.22 11.89
C ASN A 66 -5.90 -9.17 12.01
N PHE A 67 -4.86 -9.30 11.19
CA PHE A 67 -3.77 -8.33 11.15
C PHE A 67 -4.24 -6.93 10.77
N TYR A 68 -5.08 -6.80 9.73
CA TYR A 68 -5.72 -5.53 9.41
C TYR A 68 -6.58 -5.04 10.57
N LYS A 69 -7.47 -5.90 11.11
CA LYS A 69 -8.42 -5.50 12.16
C LYS A 69 -7.71 -4.99 13.41
N ASP A 70 -6.59 -5.60 13.79
CA ASP A 70 -5.78 -5.15 14.92
C ASP A 70 -5.05 -3.84 14.60
N MET A 71 -4.48 -3.71 13.40
CA MET A 71 -3.89 -2.44 12.95
C MET A 71 -4.91 -1.30 12.90
N ALA A 72 -6.14 -1.56 12.46
CA ALA A 72 -7.20 -0.57 12.39
C ALA A 72 -7.61 -0.06 13.78
N LYS A 73 -7.64 -0.94 14.79
CA LYS A 73 -7.88 -0.55 16.21
C LYS A 73 -6.77 0.34 16.75
N GLU A 74 -5.52 0.09 16.36
CA GLU A 74 -4.35 0.89 16.78
C GLU A 74 -4.30 2.24 16.07
N VAL A 75 -4.56 2.26 14.75
CA VAL A 75 -4.39 3.45 13.90
C VAL A 75 -5.62 4.36 13.89
N LEU A 76 -6.83 3.80 14.05
CA LEU A 76 -8.11 4.50 13.96
C LEU A 76 -8.23 5.35 12.68
N PRO A 77 -8.30 4.72 11.48
CA PRO A 77 -8.23 5.43 10.20
C PRO A 77 -9.33 6.49 10.08
N LYS A 78 -8.99 7.69 9.62
CA LYS A 78 -9.92 8.84 9.54
C LYS A 78 -10.35 9.17 8.12
N SER A 79 -9.71 8.54 7.13
CA SER A 79 -9.88 8.82 5.71
C SER A 79 -9.54 7.61 4.85
N PHE A 80 -9.98 7.61 3.59
CA PHE A 80 -9.54 6.62 2.59
C PHE A 80 -8.02 6.67 2.35
N TYR A 81 -7.38 7.82 2.53
CA TYR A 81 -5.91 7.91 2.48
C TYR A 81 -5.26 7.10 3.60
N ASP A 82 -5.82 7.14 4.82
CA ASP A 82 -5.30 6.34 5.92
C ASP A 82 -5.52 4.83 5.65
N LEU A 83 -6.62 4.44 4.98
CA LEU A 83 -6.83 3.06 4.52
C LEU A 83 -5.81 2.64 3.47
N ILE A 84 -5.46 3.53 2.53
CA ILE A 84 -4.36 3.30 1.58
C ILE A 84 -3.08 3.08 2.38
N GLN A 85 -2.75 3.96 3.33
CA GLN A 85 -1.53 3.78 4.11
C GLN A 85 -1.51 2.45 4.87
N ILE A 86 -2.62 2.08 5.53
CA ILE A 86 -2.76 0.79 6.23
C ILE A 86 -2.56 -0.38 5.27
N ALA A 87 -3.13 -0.35 4.06
CA ALA A 87 -2.92 -1.41 3.08
C ALA A 87 -1.43 -1.59 2.76
N GLY A 88 -0.67 -0.50 2.57
CA GLY A 88 0.77 -0.60 2.37
C GLY A 88 1.50 -1.17 3.58
N LEU A 89 1.14 -0.71 4.79
CA LEU A 89 1.73 -1.18 6.04
C LEU A 89 1.41 -2.66 6.32
N SER A 90 0.27 -3.15 5.83
CA SER A 90 -0.10 -4.55 5.98
C SER A 90 0.65 -5.49 5.02
N HIS A 91 1.35 -4.93 4.02
CA HIS A 91 2.03 -5.68 2.98
C HIS A 91 3.54 -5.46 3.02
N GLY A 92 4.26 -6.42 3.63
CA GLY A 92 5.72 -6.48 3.56
C GLY A 92 6.35 -6.70 4.93
N THR A 93 7.40 -7.51 4.94
CA THR A 93 8.18 -7.76 6.15
C THR A 93 9.02 -6.53 6.50
N GLY A 94 8.98 -6.14 7.78
CA GLY A 94 9.75 -5.00 8.29
C GLY A 94 9.14 -3.63 7.96
N VAL A 95 7.89 -3.59 7.48
CA VAL A 95 7.16 -2.33 7.23
C VAL A 95 6.41 -1.86 8.48
N TRP A 96 5.55 -2.72 9.06
CA TRP A 96 4.77 -2.38 10.26
C TRP A 96 5.45 -2.80 11.57
N ASN A 97 5.52 -4.10 11.84
CA ASN A 97 6.05 -4.63 13.10
C ASN A 97 7.54 -4.32 13.25
N GLY A 98 7.93 -3.77 14.40
CA GLY A 98 9.31 -3.33 14.68
C GLY A 98 9.77 -2.12 13.88
N ASN A 99 8.85 -1.45 13.16
CA ASN A 99 9.14 -0.28 12.34
C ASN A 99 8.03 0.77 12.46
N ALA A 100 7.15 0.93 11.46
CA ALA A 100 6.13 1.98 11.47
C ALA A 100 5.18 1.95 12.68
N LYS A 101 4.96 0.78 13.28
CA LYS A 101 4.18 0.65 14.53
C LYS A 101 4.79 1.45 15.68
N GLU A 102 6.11 1.46 15.81
CA GLU A 102 6.82 2.20 16.86
C GLU A 102 6.62 3.70 16.68
N LEU A 103 6.72 4.18 15.44
CA LEU A 103 6.48 5.58 15.08
C LEU A 103 5.03 6.00 15.38
N VAL A 104 4.05 5.17 15.02
CA VAL A 104 2.64 5.43 15.32
C VAL A 104 2.38 5.45 16.83
N ASN A 105 2.97 4.54 17.59
CA ASN A 105 2.87 4.53 19.06
C ASN A 105 3.51 5.75 19.72
N GLN A 106 4.51 6.37 19.09
CA GLN A 106 5.10 7.64 19.51
C GLN A 106 4.26 8.87 19.12
N GLY A 107 3.09 8.67 18.49
CA GLY A 107 2.16 9.72 18.10
C GLY A 107 2.37 10.25 16.67
N ILE A 108 3.25 9.64 15.87
CA ILE A 108 3.38 10.01 14.46
C ILE A 108 2.14 9.53 13.69
N PRO A 109 1.40 10.41 12.98
CA PRO A 109 0.24 9.99 12.21
C PRO A 109 0.62 8.95 11.16
N VAL A 110 -0.21 7.92 10.98
CA VAL A 110 0.03 6.84 10.01
C VAL A 110 0.37 7.37 8.60
N ARG A 111 -0.30 8.44 8.18
CA ARG A 111 -0.08 9.11 6.88
C ARG A 111 1.33 9.64 6.64
N ASN A 112 2.14 9.76 7.69
CA ASN A 112 3.49 10.29 7.65
C ASN A 112 4.57 9.20 7.73
N VAL A 113 4.20 7.92 7.91
CA VAL A 113 5.17 6.81 7.91
C VAL A 113 5.35 6.22 6.51
N ILE A 114 6.42 5.45 6.30
CA ILE A 114 6.70 4.78 5.02
C ILE A 114 5.83 3.53 4.90
N ALA A 115 4.88 3.52 3.94
CA ALA A 115 4.12 2.31 3.59
C ALA A 115 4.34 1.87 2.14
N TYR A 116 4.80 2.78 1.29
CA TYR A 116 5.06 2.52 -0.12
C TYR A 116 6.43 3.01 -0.54
N ARG A 117 6.95 2.43 -1.63
CA ARG A 117 8.21 2.91 -2.23
C ARG A 117 8.10 4.40 -2.63
N ASP A 118 6.93 4.81 -3.09
CA ASP A 118 6.65 6.19 -3.48
C ASP A 118 6.85 7.17 -2.31
N ASP A 119 6.58 6.74 -1.07
CA ASP A 119 6.81 7.56 0.13
C ASP A 119 8.33 7.79 0.34
N VAL A 120 9.17 6.78 0.09
CA VAL A 120 10.64 6.89 0.13
C VAL A 120 11.14 7.89 -0.92
N PHE A 121 10.69 7.74 -2.17
CA PHE A 121 11.08 8.65 -3.25
C PHE A 121 10.68 10.09 -2.94
N ASN A 122 9.40 10.31 -2.59
CA ASN A 122 8.87 11.64 -2.34
C ASN A 122 9.52 12.31 -1.14
N HIS A 123 9.85 11.55 -0.09
CA HIS A 123 10.59 12.07 1.07
C HIS A 123 11.95 12.60 0.62
N ILE A 124 12.80 11.77 0.02
CA ILE A 124 14.14 12.18 -0.41
C ILE A 124 14.07 13.31 -1.44
N ALA A 125 13.21 13.20 -2.45
CA ALA A 125 13.07 14.22 -3.49
C ALA A 125 12.67 15.59 -2.91
N LYS A 126 11.78 15.63 -1.90
CA LYS A 126 11.40 16.86 -1.21
C LYS A 126 12.58 17.48 -0.45
N HIS A 127 13.40 16.67 0.22
CA HIS A 127 14.62 17.15 0.89
C HIS A 127 15.65 17.70 -0.11
N MET A 128 15.89 16.98 -1.20
CA MET A 128 16.78 17.42 -2.28
C MET A 128 16.35 18.75 -2.90
N LEU A 129 15.04 18.90 -3.17
CA LEU A 129 14.51 20.15 -3.73
C LEU A 129 14.70 21.35 -2.79
N ARG A 130 14.53 21.16 -1.47
CA ARG A 130 14.80 22.21 -0.47
C ARG A 130 16.26 22.67 -0.45
N LYS A 131 17.19 21.80 -0.85
CA LYS A 131 18.61 22.10 -1.00
C LYS A 131 19.00 22.58 -2.40
N GLY A 132 18.02 22.83 -3.29
CA GLY A 132 18.27 23.29 -4.66
C GLY A 132 18.76 22.18 -5.62
N ILE A 133 18.63 20.91 -5.24
CA ILE A 133 19.05 19.78 -6.07
C ILE A 133 17.83 19.27 -6.85
N ALA A 134 17.79 19.54 -8.16
CA ALA A 134 16.64 19.20 -9.00
C ALA A 134 16.65 17.76 -9.55
N ASN A 135 17.83 17.11 -9.64
CA ASN A 135 17.93 15.75 -10.14
C ASN A 135 17.38 14.75 -9.12
N THR A 136 16.48 13.86 -9.53
CA THR A 136 15.83 12.86 -8.67
C THR A 136 16.46 11.46 -8.72
N GLY A 137 17.56 11.29 -9.46
CA GLY A 137 18.22 9.98 -9.62
C GLY A 137 18.67 9.35 -8.31
N TYR A 138 19.08 10.16 -7.33
CA TYR A 138 19.45 9.69 -5.99
C TYR A 138 18.22 9.19 -5.21
N ALA A 139 17.13 9.97 -5.19
CA ALA A 139 15.86 9.56 -4.59
C ALA A 139 15.30 8.27 -5.22
N TYR A 140 15.40 8.15 -6.55
CA TYR A 140 14.99 6.95 -7.28
C TYR A 140 15.82 5.71 -6.88
N LYS A 141 17.15 5.85 -6.79
CA LYS A 141 18.02 4.76 -6.37
C LYS A 141 17.67 4.29 -4.96
N ILE A 142 17.53 5.21 -4.01
CA ILE A 142 17.18 4.87 -2.62
C ILE A 142 15.82 4.18 -2.54
N MET A 143 14.82 4.68 -3.27
CA MET A 143 13.53 4.02 -3.38
C MET A 143 13.65 2.58 -3.90
N GLU A 144 14.36 2.37 -5.01
CA GLU A 144 14.49 1.06 -5.64
C GLU A 144 15.29 0.06 -4.78
N ASP A 145 16.32 0.54 -4.08
CA ASP A 145 17.11 -0.28 -3.16
C ASP A 145 16.29 -0.62 -1.90
N THR A 146 15.54 0.33 -1.35
CA THR A 146 14.64 0.11 -0.21
C THR A 146 13.54 -0.89 -0.54
N ARG A 147 12.83 -0.72 -1.67
CA ARG A 147 11.72 -1.62 -2.06
C ARG A 147 12.18 -3.04 -2.37
N ARG A 148 13.48 -3.25 -2.60
CA ARG A 148 14.12 -4.55 -2.81
C ARG A 148 14.81 -5.10 -1.55
N GLY A 149 14.70 -4.40 -0.42
CA GLY A 149 15.33 -4.77 0.85
C GLY A 149 16.85 -4.83 0.78
N ILE A 150 17.48 -4.00 -0.06
CA ILE A 150 18.94 -3.96 -0.16
C ILE A 150 19.51 -3.49 1.17
N TYR A 151 19.01 -2.38 1.72
CA TYR A 151 19.47 -1.82 3.00
C TYR A 151 19.21 -2.75 4.19
N PHE A 152 18.14 -3.54 4.15
CA PHE A 152 17.94 -4.61 5.13
C PHE A 152 19.04 -5.68 5.11
N ARG A 153 19.59 -6.01 3.93
CA ARG A 153 20.62 -7.04 3.81
C ARG A 153 22.03 -6.54 4.10
N VAL A 154 22.35 -5.31 3.69
CA VAL A 154 23.73 -4.81 3.71
C VAL A 154 23.92 -3.56 4.57
N GLY A 155 22.85 -3.04 5.17
CA GLY A 155 22.86 -1.76 5.88
C GLY A 155 22.92 -0.55 4.94
N VAL A 156 22.74 0.65 5.50
CA VAL A 156 23.04 1.91 4.82
C VAL A 156 24.50 2.27 5.14
N SER A 157 25.30 2.56 4.11
CA SER A 157 26.71 2.92 4.28
C SER A 157 26.89 4.27 4.97
N ASP A 158 28.02 4.47 5.67
CA ASP A 158 28.33 5.73 6.35
C ASP A 158 28.34 6.93 5.39
N GLU A 159 28.83 6.72 4.17
CA GLU A 159 28.81 7.75 3.11
C GLU A 159 27.37 8.12 2.74
N MET A 160 26.46 7.15 2.62
CA MET A 160 25.06 7.43 2.36
C MET A 160 24.38 8.10 3.56
N LYS A 161 24.70 7.69 4.79
CA LYS A 161 24.20 8.37 6.02
C LYS A 161 24.61 9.85 6.03
N LYS A 162 25.86 10.14 5.67
CA LYS A 162 26.36 11.52 5.53
C LYS A 162 25.61 12.29 4.45
N GLN A 163 25.44 11.71 3.25
CA GLN A 163 24.70 12.34 2.15
C GLN A 163 23.25 12.64 2.51
N LEU A 164 22.57 11.73 3.20
CA LEU A 164 21.20 11.93 3.71
C LEU A 164 21.15 13.04 4.76
N LYS A 165 22.12 13.08 5.66
CA LYS A 165 22.24 14.15 6.66
C LYS A 165 22.49 15.52 6.05
N ASP A 166 23.31 15.61 5.00
CA ASP A 166 23.60 16.86 4.28
C ASP A 166 22.34 17.45 3.62
N ILE A 167 21.37 16.60 3.24
CA ILE A 167 20.04 17.01 2.78
C ILE A 167 18.98 17.06 3.89
N GLU A 168 19.40 17.02 5.16
CA GLU A 168 18.56 17.11 6.35
C GLU A 168 17.49 16.02 6.47
N VAL A 169 17.73 14.83 5.90
CA VAL A 169 16.85 13.66 6.15
C VAL A 169 17.05 13.19 7.58
N GLU A 170 15.95 12.93 8.27
CA GLU A 170 15.92 12.59 9.68
C GLU A 170 16.38 11.15 9.94
N ASP A 171 17.05 10.90 11.08
CA ASP A 171 17.63 9.58 11.41
C ASP A 171 16.60 8.45 11.42
N TRP A 172 15.37 8.72 11.89
CA TRP A 172 14.29 7.72 11.90
C TRP A 172 13.99 7.15 10.50
N PHE A 173 14.19 7.96 9.45
CA PHE A 173 13.96 7.53 8.08
C PHE A 173 15.00 6.50 7.66
N VAL A 174 16.27 6.73 8.01
CA VAL A 174 17.38 5.81 7.76
C VAL A 174 17.15 4.49 8.49
N ASP A 175 16.81 4.57 9.78
CA ASP A 175 16.49 3.40 10.59
C ASP A 175 15.31 2.61 10.01
N SER A 176 14.30 3.30 9.49
CA SER A 176 13.12 2.66 8.88
C SER A 176 13.49 1.93 7.58
N ILE A 177 14.27 2.53 6.67
CA ILE A 177 14.61 1.87 5.40
C ILE A 177 15.56 0.67 5.58
N GLU A 178 16.37 0.65 6.65
CA GLU A 178 17.21 -0.50 7.04
C GLU A 178 16.37 -1.69 7.53
N LYS A 179 15.13 -1.50 7.96
CA LYS A 179 14.26 -2.58 8.46
C LYS A 179 13.42 -3.23 7.35
N ILE A 180 13.18 -2.50 6.26
CA ILE A 180 12.23 -2.86 5.21
C ILE A 180 12.83 -3.92 4.26
N GLN A 181 12.14 -5.06 4.13
CA GLN A 181 12.56 -6.12 3.19
C GLN A 181 11.94 -5.96 1.80
N TYR A 182 10.75 -5.35 1.73
CA TYR A 182 10.03 -5.11 0.49
C TYR A 182 9.00 -3.98 0.67
N LEU A 183 8.79 -3.18 -0.38
CA LEU A 183 7.69 -2.19 -0.44
C LEU A 183 6.92 -2.32 -1.74
N PHE A 184 5.59 -2.26 -1.62
CA PHE A 184 4.70 -2.14 -2.77
C PHE A 184 4.73 -0.73 -3.38
N PRO A 185 4.37 -0.59 -4.68
CA PRO A 185 4.03 0.70 -5.26
C PRO A 185 2.68 1.22 -4.77
N LYS A 186 2.57 2.52 -4.50
CA LYS A 186 1.34 3.15 -3.96
C LYS A 186 0.12 2.98 -4.85
N ALA A 187 0.31 2.96 -6.17
CA ALA A 187 -0.76 2.72 -7.14
C ALA A 187 -1.47 1.36 -6.96
N HIS A 188 -0.77 0.34 -6.48
CA HIS A 188 -1.39 -0.95 -6.16
C HIS A 188 -2.28 -0.80 -4.93
N GLY A 189 -1.78 -0.15 -3.88
CA GLY A 189 -2.54 0.17 -2.69
C GLY A 189 -3.83 0.95 -2.97
N VAL A 190 -3.75 1.98 -3.81
CA VAL A 190 -4.92 2.76 -4.24
C VAL A 190 -5.95 1.85 -4.93
N THR A 191 -5.51 0.97 -5.83
CA THR A 191 -6.40 0.04 -6.53
C THR A 191 -7.07 -0.94 -5.56
N TYR A 192 -6.33 -1.52 -4.62
CA TYR A 192 -6.87 -2.43 -3.61
C TYR A 192 -7.87 -1.74 -2.69
N VAL A 193 -7.58 -0.53 -2.21
CA VAL A 193 -8.51 0.21 -1.35
C VAL A 193 -9.76 0.63 -2.12
N LYS A 194 -9.62 1.04 -3.38
CA LYS A 194 -10.78 1.35 -4.23
C LYS A 194 -11.69 0.13 -4.36
N LEU A 195 -11.12 -1.02 -4.70
CA LEU A 195 -11.87 -2.27 -4.85
C LEU A 195 -12.52 -2.71 -3.53
N ALA A 196 -11.77 -2.69 -2.43
CA ALA A 196 -12.27 -3.01 -1.10
C ALA A 196 -13.41 -2.08 -0.68
N ALA A 197 -13.30 -0.78 -0.94
CA ALA A 197 -14.35 0.19 -0.65
C ALA A 197 -15.61 -0.03 -1.50
N THR A 198 -15.45 -0.37 -2.77
CA THR A 198 -16.56 -0.78 -3.63
C THR A 198 -17.24 -2.04 -3.09
N LEU A 199 -16.48 -3.07 -2.70
CA LEU A 199 -17.03 -4.29 -2.10
C LEU A 199 -17.74 -4.04 -0.76
N MET A 200 -17.20 -3.14 0.05
CA MET A 200 -17.83 -2.72 1.30
C MET A 200 -19.19 -2.06 1.05
N TRP A 201 -19.31 -1.26 -0.02
CA TRP A 201 -20.58 -0.71 -0.44
C TRP A 201 -21.58 -1.83 -0.78
N TYR A 202 -21.19 -2.86 -1.54
CA TYR A 202 -22.06 -4.04 -1.76
C TYR A 202 -22.44 -4.73 -0.46
N LYS A 203 -21.50 -4.88 0.48
CA LYS A 203 -21.77 -5.49 1.79
C LYS A 203 -22.84 -4.73 2.58
N ILE A 204 -22.85 -3.40 2.51
CA ILE A 204 -23.82 -2.53 3.18
C ILE A 204 -25.20 -2.60 2.49
N HIS A 205 -25.25 -2.50 1.17
CA HIS A 205 -26.51 -2.32 0.43
C HIS A 205 -27.14 -3.63 -0.07
N TYR A 206 -26.34 -4.67 -0.27
CA TYR A 206 -26.74 -6.01 -0.74
C TYR A 206 -26.16 -7.10 0.17
N PRO A 207 -26.45 -7.07 1.48
CA PRO A 207 -25.80 -7.95 2.46
C PRO A 207 -26.07 -9.44 2.22
N LYS A 208 -27.21 -9.81 1.63
CA LYS A 208 -27.55 -11.22 1.34
C LYS A 208 -26.71 -11.77 0.20
N GLU A 209 -26.70 -11.06 -0.92
CA GLU A 209 -25.94 -11.40 -2.11
C GLU A 209 -24.44 -11.35 -1.81
N PHE A 210 -23.99 -10.36 -1.04
CA PHE A 210 -22.62 -10.28 -0.57
C PHE A 210 -22.25 -11.50 0.28
N ALA A 211 -23.07 -11.87 1.26
CA ALA A 211 -22.79 -13.01 2.12
C ALA A 211 -22.77 -14.34 1.35
N GLU A 212 -23.65 -14.54 0.37
CA GLU A 212 -23.69 -15.76 -0.44
C GLU A 212 -22.47 -15.90 -1.36
N ILE A 213 -21.94 -14.78 -1.87
CA ILE A 213 -20.89 -14.78 -2.90
C ILE A 213 -19.49 -14.60 -2.31
N MET A 214 -19.33 -13.83 -1.23
CA MET A 214 -18.04 -13.37 -0.71
C MET A 214 -17.60 -14.01 0.61
N LEU A 215 -18.50 -14.65 1.36
CA LEU A 215 -18.20 -15.32 2.65
C LEU A 215 -18.20 -16.84 2.48
#